data_AF-A0A7J8H7N4-F1
#
_entry.id   AF-A0A7J8H7N4-F1
#
_cell.length_a   1.000
_cell.length_b   1.000
_cell.length_c   1.000
_cell.angle_alpha   90.00
_cell.angle_beta   90.00
_cell.angle_gamma   90.00
#
_symmetry.space_group_name_H-M   'P 1'
#
loop_
_entity.id
_entity.type
_entity.pdbx_description
1 polymer ?
#
loop_
_entity_poly.entity_id
_entity_poly.type
_entity_poly.pdbx_seq_one_letter_code
_entity_poly.pdbx_strand_id
1 'polypeptide(L)'
;MAETQELLLQLQKDNRDGRLRKQELEEMVRGLEAESESLTERLQDLRERERSLQRRRSETARVLRGEARAAARERAERARGLLEAAEQRKQDLEQHNQQLQEQWEELSSQLFYYGGEQLSQQRAEQQLGAQLMALQKQLELLEAKHAIQAEGLRQGTQRTEEAWASFQEQSGVLQELQGKVMEAAAALDALRGGLELCDSQPPRRVQDYAGSLMEEVAKADCQKRLFGGAGIRLWVLSALQTLFLLPLGFLVLPLLYLAVVNPDALCRGLWRLRSDSAFRRLRYTLSPLLELRVRGLLPV
;
A
#
# COMPACT_ATOMS: atom_id res chain seq x y z
N MET A 1 -112.77 -64.05 -76.50
CA MET A 1 -112.46 -65.09 -75.50
C MET A 1 -110.97 -65.40 -75.38
N ALA A 2 -110.18 -65.38 -76.47
CA ALA A 2 -108.73 -65.66 -76.43
C ALA A 2 -107.89 -64.48 -75.88
N GLU A 3 -108.13 -63.25 -76.33
CA GLU A 3 -107.40 -62.03 -75.88
C GLU A 3 -107.49 -61.79 -74.37
N THR A 4 -108.65 -62.08 -73.78
CA THR A 4 -108.87 -61.99 -72.33
C THR A 4 -108.05 -63.02 -71.54
N GLN A 5 -107.75 -64.18 -72.13
CA GLN A 5 -106.90 -65.21 -71.51
C GLN A 5 -105.41 -64.84 -71.62
N GLU A 6 -104.99 -64.28 -72.75
CA GLU A 6 -103.62 -63.79 -72.95
C GLU A 6 -103.27 -62.64 -71.98
N LEU A 7 -104.20 -61.70 -71.77
CA LEU A 7 -104.04 -60.62 -70.79
C LEU A 7 -103.88 -61.16 -69.36
N LEU A 8 -104.66 -62.18 -68.99
CA LEU A 8 -104.55 -62.82 -67.68
C LEU A 8 -103.20 -63.53 -67.51
N LEU A 9 -102.72 -64.23 -68.54
CA LEU A 9 -101.41 -64.87 -68.52
C LEU A 9 -100.27 -63.84 -68.40
N GLN A 10 -100.38 -62.71 -69.10
CA GLN A 10 -99.41 -61.62 -69.01
C GLN A 10 -99.40 -60.98 -67.61
N LEU A 11 -100.56 -60.69 -67.03
CA LEU A 11 -100.65 -60.19 -65.66
C LEU A 11 -100.10 -61.18 -64.63
N GLN A 12 -100.28 -62.49 -64.84
CA GLN A 12 -99.68 -63.51 -63.98
C GLN A 12 -98.15 -63.52 -64.07
N LYS A 13 -97.60 -63.34 -65.27
CA LYS A 13 -96.14 -63.22 -65.48
C LYS A 13 -95.60 -61.97 -64.81
N ASP A 14 -96.22 -60.81 -65.05
CA ASP A 14 -95.80 -59.54 -64.46
C ASP A 14 -95.93 -59.55 -62.93
N ASN A 15 -96.93 -60.25 -62.37
CA ASN A 15 -97.05 -60.44 -60.92
C ASN A 15 -95.92 -61.33 -60.36
N ARG A 16 -95.49 -62.37 -61.09
CA ARG A 16 -94.34 -63.20 -60.70
C ARG A 16 -93.04 -62.39 -60.76
N ASP A 17 -92.82 -61.66 -61.84
CA ASP A 17 -91.62 -60.82 -62.01
C ASP A 17 -91.57 -59.69 -60.96
N GLY A 18 -92.73 -59.10 -60.63
CA GLY A 18 -92.84 -58.13 -59.55
C GLY A 18 -92.51 -58.70 -58.17
N ARG A 19 -92.84 -59.97 -57.90
CA ARG A 19 -92.45 -60.65 -56.65
C ARG A 19 -90.96 -60.92 -56.59
N LEU A 20 -90.35 -61.34 -57.70
CA LEU A 20 -88.90 -61.58 -57.78
C LEU A 20 -88.12 -60.28 -57.52
N ARG A 21 -88.48 -59.19 -58.22
CA ARG A 21 -87.86 -57.88 -58.00
C ARG A 21 -88.05 -57.39 -56.57
N LYS A 22 -89.23 -57.63 -55.98
CA LYS A 22 -89.49 -57.30 -54.57
C LYS A 22 -88.56 -58.08 -53.63
N GLN A 23 -88.34 -59.37 -53.88
CA GLN A 23 -87.41 -60.19 -53.10
C GLN A 23 -85.97 -59.68 -53.23
N GLU A 24 -85.51 -59.37 -54.45
CA GLU A 24 -84.18 -58.79 -54.69
C GLU A 24 -83.99 -57.45 -53.96
N LEU A 25 -85.01 -56.58 -53.97
CA LEU A 25 -84.99 -55.32 -53.24
C LEU A 25 -84.94 -55.54 -51.72
N GLU A 26 -85.72 -56.50 -51.19
CA GLU A 26 -85.70 -56.84 -49.76
C GLU A 26 -84.34 -57.38 -49.32
N GLU A 27 -83.67 -58.19 -50.16
CA GLU A 27 -82.32 -58.67 -49.89
C GLU A 27 -81.29 -57.53 -49.86
N MET A 28 -81.35 -56.60 -50.83
CA MET A 28 -80.47 -55.42 -50.82
C MET A 28 -80.72 -54.51 -49.62
N VAL A 29 -81.99 -54.29 -49.24
CA VAL A 29 -82.34 -53.49 -48.06
C VAL A 29 -81.77 -54.13 -46.80
N ARG A 30 -81.91 -55.45 -46.63
CA ARG A 30 -81.31 -56.17 -45.50
C ARG A 30 -79.79 -56.07 -45.47
N GLY A 31 -79.14 -56.14 -46.63
CA GLY A 31 -77.69 -55.95 -46.75
C GLY A 31 -77.25 -54.55 -46.28
N LEU A 32 -77.95 -53.51 -46.75
CA LEU A 32 -77.69 -52.12 -46.35
C LEU A 32 -77.98 -51.88 -44.87
N GLU A 33 -79.01 -52.51 -44.30
CA GLU A 33 -79.32 -52.44 -42.87
C GLU A 33 -78.18 -53.04 -42.05
N ALA A 34 -77.69 -54.23 -42.42
CA ALA A 34 -76.56 -54.86 -41.74
C ALA A 34 -75.26 -54.03 -41.85
N GLU A 35 -74.99 -53.43 -43.02
CA GLU A 35 -73.87 -52.50 -43.19
C GLU A 35 -74.03 -51.24 -42.35
N SER A 36 -75.24 -50.67 -42.30
CA SER A 36 -75.57 -49.52 -41.46
C SER A 36 -75.34 -49.85 -39.98
N GLU A 37 -75.84 -50.99 -39.50
CA GLU A 37 -75.61 -51.46 -38.14
C GLU A 37 -74.11 -51.60 -37.84
N SER A 38 -73.36 -52.27 -38.71
CA SER A 38 -71.90 -52.40 -38.58
C SER A 38 -71.17 -51.07 -38.52
N LEU A 39 -71.56 -50.09 -39.35
CA LEU A 39 -71.00 -48.74 -39.32
C LEU A 39 -71.37 -48.00 -38.03
N THR A 40 -72.58 -48.15 -37.51
CA THR A 40 -72.96 -47.53 -36.24
C THR A 40 -72.19 -48.10 -35.05
N GLU A 41 -71.98 -49.42 -35.00
CA GLU A 41 -71.12 -50.07 -34.00
C GLU A 41 -69.68 -49.53 -34.10
N ARG A 42 -69.15 -49.47 -35.32
CA ARG A 42 -67.80 -48.94 -35.55
C ARG A 42 -67.65 -47.47 -35.12
N LEU A 43 -68.67 -46.65 -35.33
CA LEU A 43 -68.70 -45.26 -34.87
C LEU A 43 -68.77 -45.16 -33.35
N GLN A 44 -69.50 -46.05 -32.68
CA GLN A 44 -69.55 -46.11 -31.21
C GLN A 44 -68.18 -46.49 -30.64
N ASP A 45 -67.53 -47.53 -31.18
CA ASP A 45 -66.17 -47.93 -30.81
C ASP A 45 -65.16 -46.78 -30.94
N LEU A 46 -65.20 -46.06 -32.07
CA LEU A 46 -64.30 -44.93 -32.31
C LEU A 46 -64.55 -43.79 -31.31
N ARG A 47 -65.81 -43.49 -30.97
CA ARG A 47 -66.16 -42.48 -29.96
C ARG A 47 -65.68 -42.89 -28.57
N GLU A 48 -65.76 -44.17 -28.21
CA GLU A 48 -65.23 -44.67 -26.94
C GLU A 48 -63.71 -44.58 -26.89
N ARG A 49 -63.03 -44.96 -27.98
CA ARG A 49 -61.58 -44.79 -28.12
C ARG A 49 -61.17 -43.33 -28.00
N GLU A 50 -61.88 -42.42 -28.66
CA GLU A 50 -61.62 -40.98 -28.54
C GLU A 50 -61.77 -40.50 -27.09
N ARG A 51 -62.86 -40.87 -26.40
CA ARG A 51 -63.06 -40.54 -24.98
C ARG A 51 -61.95 -41.10 -24.10
N SER A 52 -61.50 -42.32 -24.36
CA SER A 52 -60.41 -42.96 -23.62
C SER A 52 -59.07 -42.21 -23.81
N LEU A 53 -58.79 -41.76 -25.04
CA LEU A 53 -57.60 -40.99 -25.36
C LEU A 53 -57.68 -39.59 -24.76
N GLN A 54 -58.85 -38.95 -24.77
CA GLN A 54 -59.07 -37.66 -24.12
C GLN A 54 -58.82 -37.75 -22.60
N ARG A 55 -59.31 -38.81 -21.94
CA ARG A 55 -59.05 -39.06 -20.50
C ARG A 55 -57.56 -39.23 -20.24
N ARG A 56 -56.89 -40.13 -20.97
CA ARG A 56 -55.44 -40.34 -20.85
C ARG A 56 -54.65 -39.05 -21.07
N ARG A 57 -55.00 -38.27 -22.10
CA ARG A 57 -54.35 -36.97 -22.37
C ARG A 57 -54.53 -36.01 -21.20
N SER A 58 -55.73 -35.95 -20.62
CA SER A 58 -56.01 -35.10 -19.47
C SER A 58 -55.23 -35.53 -18.22
N GLU A 59 -55.08 -36.83 -18.01
CA GLU A 59 -54.29 -37.42 -16.93
C GLU A 59 -52.82 -37.10 -17.11
N THR A 60 -52.25 -37.36 -18.29
CA THR A 60 -50.84 -37.03 -18.59
C THR A 60 -50.58 -35.52 -18.43
N ALA A 61 -51.51 -34.67 -18.87
CA ALA A 61 -51.37 -33.23 -18.72
C ALA A 61 -51.42 -32.80 -17.24
N ARG A 62 -52.23 -33.47 -16.41
CA ARG A 62 -52.27 -33.24 -14.96
C ARG A 62 -50.97 -33.67 -14.29
N VAL A 63 -50.43 -34.84 -14.64
CA VAL A 63 -49.15 -35.35 -14.11
C VAL A 63 -48.01 -34.39 -14.45
N LEU A 64 -47.85 -34.05 -15.73
CA LEU A 64 -46.80 -33.11 -16.19
C LEU A 64 -46.92 -31.74 -15.52
N ARG A 65 -48.14 -31.21 -15.34
CA ARG A 65 -48.36 -29.96 -14.59
C ARG A 65 -47.98 -30.09 -13.12
N GLY A 66 -48.25 -31.24 -12.49
CA GLY A 66 -47.85 -31.53 -11.12
C GLY A 66 -46.33 -31.55 -10.96
N GLU A 67 -45.63 -32.28 -11.82
CA GLU A 67 -44.17 -32.37 -11.85
C GLU A 67 -43.53 -31.00 -12.10
N ALA A 68 -44.01 -30.25 -13.08
CA ALA A 68 -43.50 -28.90 -13.37
C ALA A 68 -43.68 -27.95 -12.18
N ARG A 69 -44.82 -28.02 -11.48
CA ARG A 69 -45.08 -27.23 -10.27
C ARG A 69 -44.17 -27.64 -9.12
N ALA A 70 -43.97 -28.94 -8.90
CA ALA A 70 -43.06 -29.43 -7.86
C ALA A 70 -41.62 -29.00 -8.14
N ALA A 71 -41.14 -29.18 -9.36
CA ALA A 71 -39.81 -28.75 -9.77
C ALA A 71 -39.63 -27.22 -9.73
N ALA A 72 -40.70 -26.44 -9.94
CA ALA A 72 -40.67 -24.99 -9.75
C ALA A 72 -40.56 -24.61 -8.27
N ARG A 73 -41.29 -25.29 -7.38
CA ARG A 73 -41.21 -25.09 -5.92
C ARG A 73 -39.82 -25.43 -5.39
N GLU A 74 -39.28 -26.58 -5.77
CA GLU A 74 -37.95 -27.01 -5.35
C GLU A 74 -36.87 -26.02 -5.81
N ARG A 75 -36.98 -25.49 -7.03
CA ARG A 75 -36.07 -24.42 -7.51
C ARG A 75 -36.24 -23.13 -6.73
N ALA A 76 -37.46 -22.75 -6.37
CA ALA A 76 -37.72 -21.57 -5.57
C ALA A 76 -37.17 -21.72 -4.14
N GLU A 77 -37.29 -22.89 -3.52
CA GLU A 77 -36.71 -23.22 -2.21
C GLU A 77 -35.18 -23.21 -2.26
N ARG A 78 -34.58 -23.81 -3.30
CA ARG A 78 -33.13 -23.73 -3.53
C ARG A 78 -32.65 -22.28 -3.69
N ALA A 79 -33.39 -21.46 -4.45
CA ALA A 79 -33.07 -20.05 -4.61
C ALA A 79 -33.18 -19.28 -3.28
N ARG A 80 -34.20 -19.57 -2.47
CA ARG A 80 -34.35 -18.98 -1.13
C ARG A 80 -33.19 -19.36 -0.21
N GLY A 81 -32.80 -20.64 -0.15
CA GLY A 81 -31.66 -21.07 0.67
C GLY A 81 -30.34 -20.40 0.24
N LEU A 82 -30.15 -20.15 -1.06
CA LEU A 82 -29.00 -19.38 -1.55
C LEU A 82 -29.05 -17.90 -1.14
N LEU A 83 -30.23 -17.29 -1.13
CA LEU A 83 -30.41 -15.90 -0.67
C LEU A 83 -30.16 -15.77 0.83
N GLU A 84 -30.72 -16.67 1.63
CA GLU A 84 -30.50 -16.71 3.08
C GLU A 84 -29.01 -16.88 3.42
N ALA A 85 -28.31 -17.78 2.71
CA ALA A 85 -26.86 -17.94 2.88
C ALA A 85 -26.06 -16.70 2.46
N ALA A 86 -26.52 -15.96 1.45
CA ALA A 86 -25.90 -14.71 1.04
C ALA A 86 -26.13 -13.58 2.07
N GLU A 87 -27.33 -13.52 2.66
CA GLU A 87 -27.66 -12.58 3.74
C GLU A 87 -26.82 -12.84 4.99
N GLN A 88 -26.65 -14.10 5.39
CA GLN A 88 -25.75 -14.48 6.49
C GLN A 88 -24.32 -14.01 6.22
N ARG A 89 -23.77 -14.31 5.03
CA ARG A 89 -22.43 -13.85 4.66
C ARG A 89 -22.29 -12.34 4.68
N LYS A 90 -23.34 -11.60 4.28
CA LYS A 90 -23.35 -10.15 4.35
C LYS A 90 -23.27 -9.68 5.81
N GLN A 91 -24.04 -10.27 6.70
CA GLN A 91 -24.02 -9.95 8.13
C GLN A 91 -22.65 -10.26 8.76
N ASP A 92 -22.04 -11.40 8.42
CA ASP A 92 -20.68 -11.75 8.89
C ASP A 92 -19.65 -10.71 8.41
N LEU A 93 -19.74 -10.28 7.16
CA LEU A 93 -18.87 -9.23 6.62
C LEU A 93 -19.11 -7.87 7.28
N GLU A 94 -20.35 -7.52 7.58
CA GLU A 94 -20.69 -6.29 8.31
C GLU A 94 -20.10 -6.32 9.73
N GLN A 95 -20.17 -7.46 10.43
CA GLN A 95 -19.54 -7.62 11.75
C GLN A 95 -18.02 -7.51 11.67
N HIS A 96 -17.39 -8.16 10.69
CA HIS A 96 -15.94 -8.02 10.48
C HIS A 96 -15.54 -6.59 10.12
N ASN A 97 -16.37 -5.88 9.35
CA ASN A 97 -16.11 -4.48 9.02
C ASN A 97 -16.20 -3.58 10.26
N GLN A 98 -17.20 -3.79 11.12
CA GLN A 98 -17.32 -3.10 12.40
C GLN A 98 -16.11 -3.36 13.29
N GLN A 99 -15.68 -4.62 13.42
CA GLN A 99 -14.47 -4.96 14.17
C GLN A 99 -13.22 -4.27 13.61
N LEU A 100 -13.05 -4.24 12.29
CA LEU A 100 -11.92 -3.53 11.67
C LEU A 100 -11.99 -2.02 11.92
N GLN A 101 -13.20 -1.46 11.96
CA GLN A 101 -13.40 -0.05 12.26
C GLN A 101 -13.09 0.28 13.72
N GLU A 102 -13.50 -0.57 14.66
CA GLU A 102 -13.10 -0.45 16.07
C GLU A 102 -11.58 -0.55 16.22
N GLN A 103 -10.94 -1.53 15.59
CA GLN A 103 -9.47 -1.67 15.58
C GLN A 103 -8.79 -0.44 14.97
N TRP A 104 -9.37 0.12 13.90
CA TRP A 104 -8.87 1.35 13.30
C TRP A 104 -8.99 2.53 14.27
N GLU A 105 -10.12 2.67 14.96
CA GLU A 105 -10.34 3.71 15.96
C GLU A 105 -9.37 3.57 17.14
N GLU A 106 -9.14 2.36 17.65
CA GLU A 106 -8.15 2.05 18.68
C GLU A 106 -6.75 2.47 18.24
N LEU A 107 -6.29 2.02 17.06
CA LEU A 107 -4.98 2.40 16.53
C LEU A 107 -4.87 3.90 16.29
N SER A 108 -5.93 4.54 15.81
CA SER A 108 -5.96 5.99 15.60
C SER A 108 -5.86 6.74 16.92
N SER A 109 -6.51 6.25 17.98
CA SER A 109 -6.43 6.84 19.32
C SER A 109 -5.03 6.69 19.89
N GLN A 110 -4.41 5.51 19.74
CA GLN A 110 -3.01 5.30 20.14
C GLN A 110 -2.07 6.25 19.41
N LEU A 111 -2.21 6.38 18.08
CA LEU A 111 -1.42 7.34 17.30
C LEU A 111 -1.66 8.78 17.73
N PHE A 112 -2.88 9.14 18.11
CA PHE A 112 -3.20 10.48 18.60
C PHE A 112 -2.51 10.77 19.95
N TYR A 113 -2.59 9.85 20.91
CA TYR A 113 -1.96 10.00 22.23
C TYR A 113 -0.42 10.03 22.13
N TYR A 114 0.18 9.06 21.46
CA TYR A 114 1.64 9.01 21.31
C TYR A 114 2.17 10.11 20.39
N GLY A 115 1.41 10.52 19.37
CA GLY A 115 1.77 11.67 18.52
C GLY A 115 1.77 12.99 19.30
N GLY A 116 0.85 13.16 20.25
CA GLY A 116 0.82 14.30 21.16
C GLY A 116 2.03 14.34 22.11
N GLU A 117 2.46 13.18 22.61
CA GLU A 117 3.66 13.06 23.45
C GLU A 117 4.96 13.39 22.69
N GLN A 118 5.07 13.04 21.41
CA GLN A 118 6.22 13.43 20.60
C GLN A 118 6.32 14.94 20.43
N LEU A 119 5.19 15.64 20.23
CA LEU A 119 5.17 17.10 20.13
C LEU A 119 5.47 17.79 21.47
N SER A 120 5.02 17.23 22.59
CA SER A 120 5.35 17.77 23.91
C SER A 120 6.82 17.57 24.27
N GLN A 121 7.38 16.40 23.95
CA GLN A 121 8.82 16.12 24.06
C GLN A 121 9.64 17.08 23.20
N GLN A 122 9.27 17.25 21.93
CA GLN A 122 9.97 18.17 21.02
C GLN A 122 9.93 19.63 21.52
N ARG A 123 8.80 20.07 22.10
CA ARG A 123 8.71 21.41 22.72
C ARG A 123 9.58 21.53 23.96
N ALA A 124 9.64 20.50 24.79
CA ALA A 124 10.51 20.48 25.97
C ALA A 124 12.00 20.50 25.56
N GLU A 125 12.39 19.74 24.54
CA GLU A 125 13.75 19.78 23.98
C GLU A 125 14.09 21.15 23.41
N GLN A 126 13.17 21.79 22.68
CA GLN A 126 13.37 23.16 22.18
C GLN A 126 13.54 24.16 23.32
N GLN A 127 12.77 24.03 24.40
CA GLN A 127 12.89 24.87 25.59
C GLN A 127 14.24 24.66 26.29
N LEU A 128 14.69 23.42 26.45
CA LEU A 128 16.01 23.10 27.01
C LEU A 128 17.14 23.63 26.11
N GLY A 129 17.02 23.50 24.79
CA GLY A 129 17.96 24.08 23.83
C GLY A 129 18.05 25.60 23.97
N ALA A 130 16.92 26.29 24.13
CA ALA A 130 16.90 27.73 24.38
C ALA A 130 17.57 28.12 25.71
N GLN A 131 17.34 27.35 26.78
CA GLN A 131 17.99 27.55 28.08
C GLN A 131 19.50 27.34 28.01
N LEU A 132 19.96 26.29 27.32
CA LEU A 132 21.38 26.01 27.11
C LEU A 132 22.06 27.13 26.32
N MET A 133 21.41 27.62 25.25
CA MET A 133 21.93 28.76 24.49
C MET A 133 21.98 30.04 25.33
N ALA A 134 21.02 30.27 26.22
CA ALA A 134 21.05 31.41 27.14
C ALA A 134 22.21 31.30 28.14
N LEU A 135 22.43 30.12 28.72
CA LEU A 135 23.57 29.86 29.61
C LEU A 135 24.91 30.00 28.87
N GLN A 136 25.01 29.51 27.64
CA GLN A 136 26.21 29.66 26.82
C GLN A 136 26.53 31.14 26.58
N LYS A 137 25.52 31.97 26.24
CA LYS A 137 25.73 33.42 26.11
C LYS A 137 26.15 34.10 27.41
N GLN A 138 25.62 33.64 28.55
CA GLN A 138 26.05 34.16 29.86
C GLN A 138 27.50 33.80 30.16
N LEU A 139 27.92 32.58 29.81
CA LEU A 139 29.31 32.13 29.93
C LEU A 139 30.22 32.99 29.04
N GLU A 140 29.88 33.16 27.75
CA GLU A 140 30.65 33.99 26.80
C GLU A 140 30.79 35.44 27.30
N LEU A 141 29.72 36.01 27.87
CA LEU A 141 29.76 37.35 28.46
C LEU A 141 30.66 37.42 29.70
N LEU A 142 30.68 36.38 30.53
CA LEU A 142 31.57 36.31 31.69
C LEU A 142 33.02 36.11 31.26
N GLU A 143 33.28 35.25 30.28
CA GLU A 143 34.61 35.07 29.69
C GLU A 143 35.13 36.38 29.09
N ALA A 144 34.30 37.11 28.36
CA ALA A 144 34.66 38.43 27.84
C ALA A 144 34.98 39.44 28.97
N LYS A 145 34.20 39.45 30.05
CA LYS A 145 34.49 40.29 31.22
C LYS A 145 35.81 39.91 31.88
N HIS A 146 36.10 38.63 32.02
CA HIS A 146 37.36 38.14 32.57
C HIS A 146 38.55 38.47 31.67
N ALA A 147 38.40 38.37 30.35
CA ALA A 147 39.44 38.76 29.39
C ALA A 147 39.78 40.26 29.51
N ILE A 148 38.77 41.14 29.54
CA ILE A 148 38.97 42.59 29.74
C ILE A 148 39.65 42.87 31.08
N GLN A 149 39.25 42.17 32.15
CA GLN A 149 39.85 42.33 33.47
C GLN A 149 41.33 41.90 33.47
N ALA A 150 41.66 40.78 32.81
CA ALA A 150 43.03 40.30 32.66
C ALA A 150 43.89 41.27 31.84
N GLU A 151 43.36 41.84 30.75
CA GLU A 151 44.03 42.88 29.97
C GLU A 151 44.28 44.14 30.79
N GLY A 152 43.32 44.58 31.61
CA GLY A 152 43.49 45.72 32.51
C GLY A 152 44.62 45.50 33.52
N LEU A 153 44.73 44.29 34.08
CA LEU A 153 45.85 43.91 34.95
C LEU A 153 47.19 43.87 34.19
N ARG A 154 47.21 43.37 32.95
CA ARG A 154 48.40 43.40 32.08
C ARG A 154 48.85 44.82 31.75
N GLN A 155 47.92 45.72 31.43
CA GLN A 155 48.25 47.13 31.20
C GLN A 155 48.73 47.82 32.48
N GLY A 156 48.14 47.50 33.63
CA GLY A 156 48.60 48.00 34.92
C GLY A 156 50.03 47.57 35.23
N THR A 157 50.34 46.28 35.03
CA THR A 157 51.69 45.74 35.19
C THR A 157 52.68 46.37 34.21
N GLN A 158 52.33 46.49 32.93
CA GLN A 158 53.16 47.21 31.94
C GLN A 158 53.44 48.66 32.35
N ARG A 159 52.43 49.42 32.80
CA ARG A 159 52.64 50.80 33.28
C ARG A 159 53.55 50.85 34.50
N THR A 160 53.45 49.88 35.41
CA THR A 160 54.37 49.81 36.55
C THR A 160 55.79 49.47 36.09
N GLU A 161 55.95 48.58 35.11
CA GLU A 161 57.26 48.27 34.52
C GLU A 161 57.87 49.48 33.81
N GLU A 162 57.09 50.21 33.01
CA GLU A 162 57.51 51.47 32.38
C GLU A 162 57.88 52.55 33.41
N ALA A 163 57.10 52.68 34.49
CA ALA A 163 57.42 53.57 35.60
C ALA A 163 58.71 53.14 36.32
N TRP A 164 58.92 51.84 36.51
CA TRP A 164 60.17 51.31 37.05
C TRP A 164 61.35 51.55 36.10
N ALA A 165 61.17 51.38 34.79
CA ALA A 165 62.20 51.66 33.79
C ALA A 165 62.58 53.15 33.77
N SER A 166 61.61 54.06 33.76
CA SER A 166 61.88 55.51 33.82
C SER A 166 62.54 55.92 35.14
N PHE A 167 62.18 55.30 36.26
CA PHE A 167 62.86 55.50 37.53
C PHE A 167 64.31 54.99 37.49
N GLN A 168 64.57 53.85 36.84
CA GLN A 168 65.93 53.33 36.65
C GLN A 168 66.76 54.21 35.71
N GLU A 169 66.17 54.78 34.66
CA GLU A 169 66.84 55.76 33.82
C GLU A 169 67.18 57.02 34.62
N GLN A 170 66.25 57.52 35.44
CA GLN A 170 66.49 58.67 36.31
C GLN A 170 67.57 58.40 37.37
N SER A 171 67.57 57.22 37.99
CA SER A 171 68.60 56.82 38.95
C SER A 171 69.96 56.63 38.27
N GLY A 172 69.99 56.09 37.04
CA GLY A 172 71.18 56.03 36.20
C GLY A 172 71.75 57.41 35.88
N VAL A 173 70.90 58.38 35.53
CA VAL A 173 71.31 59.78 35.32
C VAL A 173 71.88 60.40 36.59
N LEU A 174 71.27 60.13 37.75
CA LEU A 174 71.80 60.58 39.04
C LEU A 174 73.15 59.91 39.36
N GLN A 175 73.32 58.65 38.99
CA GLN A 175 74.57 57.92 39.16
C GLN A 175 75.66 58.44 38.21
N GLU A 176 75.32 58.83 36.98
CA GLU A 176 76.23 59.55 36.07
C GLU A 176 76.58 60.95 36.58
N LEU A 177 75.62 61.68 37.16
CA LEU A 177 75.88 62.96 37.80
C LEU A 177 76.81 62.79 39.02
N GLN A 178 76.57 61.77 39.83
CA GLN A 178 77.44 61.40 40.95
C GLN A 178 78.82 60.99 40.46
N GLY A 179 78.91 60.22 39.37
CA GLY A 179 80.15 59.86 38.70
C GLY A 179 80.90 61.09 38.18
N LYS A 180 80.22 62.03 37.53
CA LYS A 180 80.80 63.29 37.05
C LYS A 180 81.22 64.22 38.19
N VAL A 181 80.48 64.24 39.31
CA VAL A 181 80.89 64.96 40.54
C VAL A 181 82.10 64.29 41.17
N MET A 182 82.18 62.96 41.15
CA MET A 182 83.34 62.20 41.64
C MET A 182 84.55 62.34 40.70
N GLU A 183 84.36 62.42 39.38
CA GLU A 183 85.40 62.75 38.41
C GLU A 183 85.85 64.22 38.53
N ALA A 184 84.93 65.15 38.81
CA ALA A 184 85.27 66.53 39.12
C ALA A 184 85.98 66.66 40.48
N ALA A 185 85.61 65.84 41.46
CA ALA A 185 86.31 65.71 42.74
C ALA A 185 87.69 65.08 42.54
N ALA A 186 87.82 64.05 41.68
CA ALA A 186 89.10 63.47 41.30
C ALA A 186 89.97 64.44 40.49
N ALA A 187 89.38 65.33 39.69
CA ALA A 187 90.08 66.42 39.02
C ALA A 187 90.52 67.53 40.00
N LEU A 188 89.76 67.77 41.07
CA LEU A 188 90.15 68.63 42.19
C LEU A 188 91.24 68.01 43.05
N ASP A 189 91.20 66.70 43.29
CA ASP A 189 92.24 65.94 43.98
C ASP A 189 93.49 65.75 43.10
N ALA A 190 93.37 65.73 41.76
CA ALA A 190 94.51 65.75 40.84
C ALA A 190 95.27 67.09 40.82
N LEU A 191 94.66 68.18 41.30
CA LEU A 191 95.35 69.45 41.56
C LEU A 191 96.03 69.48 42.94
N ARG A 192 95.80 68.46 43.78
CA ARG A 192 96.27 68.35 45.16
C ARG A 192 96.99 67.01 45.39
N GLY A 193 98.09 66.83 44.65
CA GLY A 193 99.15 65.91 45.05
C GLY A 193 99.03 64.53 44.44
N GLY A 194 99.94 64.26 43.49
CA GLY A 194 100.29 62.90 43.12
C GLY A 194 101.04 62.19 44.24
N LEU A 195 100.73 60.92 44.44
CA LEU A 195 101.67 59.80 44.32
C LEU A 195 100.87 58.50 44.41
N GLU A 196 101.09 57.64 43.42
CA GLU A 196 100.56 56.28 43.32
C GLU A 196 100.89 55.42 44.55
N LEU A 197 100.11 54.37 44.82
CA LEU A 197 100.45 52.99 44.41
C LEU A 197 99.57 51.97 45.16
N CYS A 198 99.17 50.94 44.40
CA CYS A 198 98.62 49.63 44.79
C CYS A 198 97.14 49.58 45.22
N ASP A 199 96.27 49.08 44.35
CA ASP A 199 96.12 47.67 43.95
C ASP A 199 95.51 46.81 45.07
N SER A 200 94.20 46.56 44.94
CA SER A 200 93.62 45.22 45.00
C SER A 200 92.20 45.27 44.48
N GLN A 201 92.08 44.97 43.20
CA GLN A 201 90.88 44.54 42.51
C GLN A 201 90.24 43.34 43.25
N PRO A 202 88.93 43.35 43.54
CA PRO A 202 88.16 42.12 43.67
C PRO A 202 87.61 41.79 42.28
N PRO A 203 87.90 40.60 41.71
CA PRO A 203 87.17 40.20 40.53
C PRO A 203 86.48 38.86 40.72
N ARG A 204 85.25 38.87 40.21
CA ARG A 204 84.64 37.76 39.46
C ARG A 204 84.09 36.63 40.35
N ARG A 205 82.94 36.04 40.02
CA ARG A 205 82.15 36.10 38.80
C ARG A 205 80.82 35.39 39.06
N VAL A 206 79.85 35.80 38.25
CA VAL A 206 78.94 34.93 37.49
C VAL A 206 77.88 34.18 38.29
N GLN A 207 76.59 34.50 38.13
CA GLN A 207 75.73 34.43 36.93
C GLN A 207 74.81 33.20 37.08
N ASP A 208 73.71 33.31 36.35
CA ASP A 208 72.90 32.24 35.82
C ASP A 208 71.75 31.76 36.72
N TYR A 209 70.55 32.30 36.47
CA TYR A 209 69.57 31.93 35.42
C TYR A 209 68.55 30.98 36.04
N ALA A 210 67.29 31.40 36.11
CA ALA A 210 66.23 31.03 35.16
C ALA A 210 65.87 29.54 35.23
N GLY A 211 64.60 29.15 35.31
CA GLY A 211 63.41 29.94 35.17
C GLY A 211 62.19 29.15 35.63
N SER A 212 61.13 29.90 35.93
CA SER A 212 59.78 29.38 36.01
C SER A 212 59.00 30.02 34.87
N LEU A 213 59.34 29.61 33.64
CA LEU A 213 58.51 29.80 32.46
C LEU A 213 57.88 28.44 32.15
N MET A 214 56.58 28.35 32.37
CA MET A 214 55.58 27.82 31.43
C MET A 214 54.32 27.48 32.26
N GLU A 215 53.26 28.28 32.19
CA GLU A 215 52.36 28.32 31.02
C GLU A 215 51.71 26.93 30.92
N GLU A 216 50.55 26.75 31.56
CA GLU A 216 49.27 26.73 30.84
C GLU A 216 49.40 26.20 29.41
N VAL A 217 48.63 25.16 29.07
CA VAL A 217 47.84 25.07 27.81
C VAL A 217 47.21 23.67 27.73
N ALA A 218 45.88 23.68 27.61
CA ALA A 218 44.99 22.77 26.86
C ALA A 218 45.34 21.26 26.87
N LYS A 219 44.61 20.35 27.50
CA LYS A 219 43.16 20.06 27.41
C LYS A 219 42.55 20.29 26.02
N ALA A 220 42.16 19.15 25.43
CA ALA A 220 41.32 18.96 24.24
C ALA A 220 42.03 19.13 22.89
N ASP A 221 42.26 18.00 22.20
CA ASP A 221 41.53 17.80 20.96
C ASP A 221 41.41 16.31 20.60
N CYS A 222 40.17 15.83 20.60
CA CYS A 222 39.81 14.49 20.18
C CYS A 222 39.55 14.47 18.67
N GLN A 223 40.21 13.53 18.00
CA GLN A 223 39.56 12.60 17.09
C GLN A 223 38.81 13.21 15.88
N LYS A 224 39.57 13.70 14.91
CA LYS A 224 39.11 13.73 13.52
C LYS A 224 39.19 12.34 12.90
N ARG A 225 38.10 12.01 12.19
CA ARG A 225 37.94 10.96 11.15
C ARG A 225 37.58 9.55 11.62
N LEU A 226 36.28 9.36 11.84
CA LEU A 226 35.54 8.21 11.31
C LEU A 226 34.27 8.69 10.59
N PHE A 227 34.45 9.44 9.50
CA PHE A 227 33.43 9.48 8.44
C PHE A 227 33.60 8.20 7.61
N GLY A 228 33.00 7.13 8.10
CA GLY A 228 32.95 5.84 7.44
C GLY A 228 31.55 5.26 7.55
N GLY A 229 30.78 5.35 6.46
CA GLY A 229 29.70 4.40 6.22
C GLY A 229 28.29 4.76 6.72
N ALA A 230 27.69 5.86 6.24
CA ALA A 230 26.23 6.02 6.33
C ALA A 230 25.58 6.87 5.23
N GLY A 231 26.34 7.47 4.30
CA GLY A 231 25.76 8.33 3.26
C GLY A 231 25.31 7.62 1.99
N ILE A 232 25.84 6.43 1.69
CA ILE A 232 25.65 5.77 0.38
C ILE A 232 24.37 4.93 0.35
N ARG A 233 23.90 4.43 1.50
CA ARG A 233 22.69 3.57 1.57
C ARG A 233 21.38 4.35 1.34
N LEU A 234 21.31 5.61 1.76
CA LEU A 234 20.10 6.43 1.63
C LEU A 234 19.88 6.93 0.19
N TRP A 235 20.96 7.23 -0.53
CA TRP A 235 20.90 7.63 -1.93
C TRP A 235 20.50 6.48 -2.87
N VAL A 236 21.01 5.27 -2.64
CA VAL A 236 20.67 4.09 -3.45
C VAL A 236 19.20 3.70 -3.26
N LEU A 237 18.65 3.82 -2.05
CA LEU A 237 17.24 3.54 -1.77
C LEU A 237 16.28 4.57 -2.40
N SER A 238 16.63 5.86 -2.41
CA SER A 238 15.82 6.90 -3.08
C SER A 238 15.85 6.79 -4.61
N ALA A 239 17.00 6.40 -5.19
CA ALA A 239 17.12 6.15 -6.62
C ALA A 239 16.34 4.91 -7.08
N LEU A 240 16.30 3.85 -6.26
CA LEU A 240 15.53 2.64 -6.58
C LEU A 240 14.01 2.88 -6.48
N GLN A 241 13.57 3.67 -5.51
CA GLN A 241 12.14 3.98 -5.30
C GLN A 241 11.54 4.85 -6.41
N THR A 242 12.32 5.79 -6.96
CA THR A 242 11.91 6.59 -8.13
C THR A 242 11.87 5.78 -9.43
N LEU A 243 12.72 4.75 -9.55
CA LEU A 243 12.76 3.85 -10.71
C LEU A 243 11.56 2.90 -10.80
N PHE A 244 10.93 2.55 -9.67
CA PHE A 244 9.72 1.71 -9.64
C PHE A 244 8.42 2.50 -9.74
N LEU A 245 8.35 3.74 -9.21
CA LEU A 245 7.13 4.55 -9.27
C LEU A 245 6.88 5.16 -10.65
N LEU A 246 7.94 5.50 -11.39
CA LEU A 246 7.84 6.10 -12.72
C LEU A 246 7.15 5.18 -13.76
N PRO A 247 7.52 3.88 -13.93
CA PRO A 247 6.83 2.99 -14.86
C PRO A 247 5.43 2.60 -14.37
N LEU A 248 5.21 2.54 -13.04
CA LEU A 248 3.90 2.21 -12.47
C LEU A 248 2.88 3.32 -12.72
N GLY A 249 3.30 4.59 -12.53
CA GLY A 249 2.49 5.75 -12.87
C GLY A 249 2.18 5.81 -14.37
N PHE A 250 3.17 5.53 -15.21
CA PHE A 250 3.00 5.54 -16.68
C PHE A 250 2.08 4.41 -17.19
N LEU A 251 1.89 3.33 -16.44
CA LEU A 251 0.95 2.25 -16.79
C LEU A 251 -0.46 2.51 -16.25
N VAL A 252 -0.56 3.02 -15.02
CA VAL A 252 -1.85 3.20 -14.33
C VAL A 252 -2.60 4.42 -14.88
N LEU A 253 -1.91 5.53 -15.19
CA LEU A 253 -2.55 6.74 -15.70
C LEU A 253 -3.30 6.54 -17.03
N PRO A 254 -2.75 5.88 -18.08
CA PRO A 254 -3.49 5.62 -19.31
C PRO A 254 -4.61 4.60 -19.13
N LEU A 255 -4.47 3.63 -18.22
CA LEU A 255 -5.54 2.69 -17.86
C LEU A 255 -6.72 3.39 -17.18
N LEU A 256 -6.43 4.34 -16.28
CA LEU A 256 -7.44 5.14 -15.59
C LEU A 256 -8.11 6.14 -16.55
N TYR A 257 -7.33 6.75 -17.45
CA TYR A 257 -7.84 7.60 -18.51
C TYR A 257 -8.75 6.82 -19.48
N LEU A 258 -8.37 5.61 -19.90
CA LEU A 258 -9.23 4.74 -20.72
C LEU A 258 -10.50 4.31 -19.97
N ALA A 259 -10.42 4.05 -18.66
CA ALA A 259 -11.57 3.66 -17.84
C ALA A 259 -12.61 4.79 -17.71
N VAL A 260 -12.16 6.05 -17.66
CA VAL A 260 -13.03 7.22 -17.57
C VAL A 260 -13.60 7.62 -18.93
N VAL A 261 -12.80 7.53 -20.01
CA VAL A 261 -13.21 7.96 -21.36
C VAL A 261 -14.00 6.87 -22.10
N ASN A 262 -13.71 5.59 -21.88
CA ASN A 262 -14.34 4.48 -22.62
C ASN A 262 -14.35 3.15 -21.82
N PRO A 263 -15.25 2.99 -20.83
CA PRO A 263 -15.30 1.79 -19.98
C PRO A 263 -15.60 0.51 -20.79
N ASP A 264 -16.33 0.63 -21.90
CA ASP A 264 -16.71 -0.49 -22.75
C ASP A 264 -15.55 -1.07 -23.58
N ALA A 265 -14.48 -0.29 -23.81
CA ALA A 265 -13.30 -0.73 -24.55
C ALA A 265 -12.39 -1.62 -23.68
N LEU A 266 -12.24 -1.28 -22.39
CA LEU A 266 -11.53 -2.12 -21.41
C LEU A 266 -12.27 -3.44 -21.16
N CYS A 267 -13.59 -3.38 -21.02
CA CYS A 267 -14.42 -4.57 -20.92
C CYS A 267 -14.27 -5.45 -22.17
N ARG A 268 -14.37 -4.93 -23.39
CA ARG A 268 -14.18 -5.75 -24.60
C ARG A 268 -12.78 -6.34 -24.76
N GLY A 269 -11.72 -5.63 -24.37
CA GLY A 269 -10.34 -6.13 -24.39
C GLY A 269 -10.09 -7.27 -23.40
N LEU A 270 -10.56 -7.11 -22.16
CA LEU A 270 -10.47 -8.14 -21.11
C LEU A 270 -11.38 -9.34 -21.40
N TRP A 271 -12.56 -9.11 -21.98
CA TRP A 271 -13.47 -10.17 -22.40
C TRP A 271 -12.97 -10.96 -23.62
N ARG A 272 -12.12 -10.38 -24.48
CA ARG A 272 -11.42 -11.14 -25.54
C ARG A 272 -10.38 -12.11 -24.98
N LEU A 273 -9.66 -11.74 -23.91
CA LEU A 273 -8.76 -12.63 -23.17
C LEU A 273 -9.52 -13.67 -22.33
N ARG A 274 -10.71 -13.30 -21.83
CA ARG A 274 -11.69 -14.17 -21.17
C ARG A 274 -12.64 -14.84 -22.16
N SER A 275 -12.21 -15.05 -23.41
CA SER A 275 -12.94 -15.91 -24.33
C SER A 275 -12.36 -17.32 -24.22
N ASP A 276 -13.24 -18.27 -23.93
CA ASP A 276 -13.00 -19.65 -23.47
C ASP A 276 -12.11 -20.52 -24.41
N SER A 277 -11.70 -19.99 -25.56
CA SER A 277 -10.82 -20.62 -26.55
C SER A 277 -9.32 -20.46 -26.24
N ALA A 278 -8.91 -19.33 -25.65
CA ALA A 278 -7.50 -19.06 -25.31
C ALA A 278 -7.09 -19.80 -24.02
N PHE A 279 -7.99 -19.88 -23.04
CA PHE A 279 -7.76 -20.62 -21.79
C PHE A 279 -7.64 -22.13 -22.01
N ARG A 280 -8.44 -22.70 -22.94
CA ARG A 280 -8.32 -24.12 -23.30
C ARG A 280 -6.99 -24.41 -24.00
N ARG A 281 -6.53 -23.53 -24.90
CA ARG A 281 -5.20 -23.67 -25.54
C ARG A 281 -4.05 -23.57 -24.54
N LEU A 282 -4.12 -22.65 -23.58
CA LEU A 282 -3.14 -22.51 -22.50
C LEU A 282 -3.11 -23.73 -21.57
N ARG A 283 -4.27 -24.35 -21.30
CA ARG A 283 -4.36 -25.54 -20.46
C ARG A 283 -3.71 -26.77 -21.10
N TYR A 284 -3.79 -26.91 -22.43
CA TYR A 284 -3.09 -27.98 -23.15
C TYR A 284 -1.58 -27.74 -23.28
N THR A 285 -1.13 -26.49 -23.38
CA THR A 285 0.31 -26.17 -23.42
C THR A 285 0.99 -26.24 -22.05
N LEU A 286 0.26 -26.05 -20.95
CA LEU A 286 0.79 -26.10 -19.59
C LEU A 286 0.72 -27.50 -18.94
N SER A 287 -0.08 -28.42 -19.47
CA SER A 287 -0.20 -29.79 -18.98
C SER A 287 1.12 -30.59 -18.99
N PRO A 288 1.98 -30.53 -20.03
CA PRO A 288 3.24 -31.28 -20.03
C PRO A 288 4.32 -30.68 -19.11
N LEU A 289 4.20 -29.39 -18.73
CA LEU A 289 5.14 -28.75 -17.80
C LEU A 289 4.81 -29.08 -16.33
N LEU A 290 3.56 -29.45 -16.04
CA LEU A 290 3.14 -29.87 -14.70
C LEU A 290 3.42 -31.36 -14.43
N GLU A 291 3.40 -32.22 -15.45
CA GLU A 291 3.79 -33.63 -15.32
C GLU A 291 5.29 -33.83 -15.08
N LEU A 292 6.15 -32.95 -15.60
CA LEU A 292 7.59 -32.97 -15.34
C LEU A 292 7.97 -32.63 -13.89
N ARG A 293 7.06 -31.98 -13.13
CA ARG A 293 7.31 -31.62 -11.73
C ARG A 293 6.97 -32.72 -10.72
N VAL A 294 6.25 -33.77 -11.14
CA VAL A 294 5.77 -34.84 -10.23
C VAL A 294 6.74 -36.04 -10.19
N ARG A 295 7.73 -36.13 -11.10
CA ARG A 295 8.65 -37.28 -11.19
C ARG A 295 10.11 -37.03 -10.85
N GLY A 296 10.47 -35.88 -10.28
CA GLY A 296 11.85 -35.64 -9.89
C GLY A 296 11.92 -34.72 -8.69
N LEU A 297 11.86 -35.30 -7.49
CA LEU A 297 12.53 -34.85 -6.26
C LEU A 297 12.07 -35.69 -5.07
N LEU A 298 12.56 -36.93 -4.99
CA LEU A 298 12.77 -37.67 -3.74
C LEU A 298 13.83 -38.76 -4.02
N PRO A 299 15.11 -38.54 -3.70
CA PRO A 299 16.03 -39.64 -3.46
C PRO A 299 16.04 -39.99 -1.96
N VAL A 300 15.85 -41.29 -1.71
CA VAL A 300 16.14 -42.08 -0.49
C VAL A 300 15.40 -41.69 0.79
#